data_AF-A0A6N9Z1X5-F1
#
_entry.id   AF-A0A6N9Z1X5-F1
#
_cell.length_a   1.000
_cell.length_b   1.000
_cell.length_c   1.000
_cell.angle_alpha   90.00
_cell.angle_beta   90.00
_cell.angle_gamma   90.00
#
_symmetry.space_group_name_H-M   'P 1'
#
loop_
_entity.id
_entity.type
_entity.pdbx_description
1 polymer ?
#
loop_
_entity_poly.entity_id
_entity_poly.type
_entity_poly.pdbx_seq_one_letter_code
_entity_poly.pdbx_strand_id
1 'polypeptide(L)'
;MQADCYICFRPIDYTLRSPNPYSFVIDETIPLARGGTLTHDNSGPAHRWCNAIKGTHSLAWARDRVAWLIAHGQAPQHDTTPSASTPIRCSNWFGGGE
;
A
#
# COMPACT_ATOMS: atom_id res chain seq x y z
N MET A 1 -15.75 -9.34 6.59
CA MET A 1 -14.44 -9.93 6.93
C MET A 1 -13.38 -8.94 6.48
N GLN A 2 -12.50 -8.52 7.38
CA GLN A 2 -11.34 -7.68 7.04
C GLN A 2 -10.20 -8.61 6.67
N ALA A 3 -9.45 -8.28 5.61
CA ALA A 3 -8.37 -9.13 5.13
C ALA A 3 -7.02 -8.57 5.58
N ASP A 4 -6.10 -9.47 5.91
CA ASP A 4 -4.74 -9.11 6.26
C ASP A 4 -3.92 -8.81 5.00
N CYS A 5 -2.84 -8.03 5.17
CA CYS A 5 -1.93 -7.76 4.07
C CYS A 5 -1.25 -9.05 3.62
N TYR A 6 -1.48 -9.49 2.39
CA TYR A 6 -0.95 -10.75 1.88
C TYR A 6 0.57 -10.74 1.59
N ILE A 7 1.22 -9.58 1.73
CA ILE A 7 2.68 -9.38 1.61
C ILE A 7 3.37 -9.52 2.97
N CYS A 8 2.88 -8.83 4.01
CA CYS A 8 3.54 -8.82 5.34
C CYS A 8 2.79 -9.62 6.42
N PHE A 9 1.61 -10.14 6.09
CA PHE A 9 0.73 -10.92 6.99
C PHE A 9 0.32 -10.19 8.27
N ARG A 10 0.30 -8.86 8.24
CA ARG A 10 -0.19 -8.00 9.33
C ARG A 10 -1.59 -7.48 9.01
N PRO A 11 -2.42 -7.21 10.03
CA PRO A 11 -3.74 -6.65 9.83
C PRO A 11 -3.68 -5.28 9.14
N ILE A 12 -4.66 -5.02 8.29
CA ILE A 12 -4.83 -3.72 7.64
C ILE A 12 -5.90 -2.95 8.42
N ASP A 13 -5.57 -1.73 8.83
CA ASP A 13 -6.56 -0.79 9.34
C ASP A 13 -7.25 -0.09 8.16
N TYR A 14 -8.49 -0.53 7.87
CA TYR A 14 -9.32 0.01 6.79
C TYR A 14 -9.86 1.42 7.08
N THR A 15 -9.67 1.94 8.29
CA THR A 15 -10.05 3.32 8.64
C THR A 15 -9.00 4.34 8.19
N LEU A 16 -7.76 3.89 7.96
CA LEU A 16 -6.66 4.73 7.48
C LEU A 16 -6.89 5.15 6.02
N ARG A 17 -6.89 6.46 5.78
CA ARG A 17 -6.96 7.01 4.43
C ARG A 17 -5.57 7.16 3.80
N SER A 18 -5.53 7.10 2.47
CA SER A 18 -4.37 7.55 1.69
C SER A 18 -4.05 9.01 2.03
N PRO A 19 -2.77 9.42 2.19
CA PRO A 19 -1.54 8.73 1.78
C PRO A 19 -0.84 7.89 2.86
N ASN A 20 -1.52 7.49 3.95
CA ASN A 20 -0.88 6.75 5.04
C ASN A 20 -0.20 5.44 4.56
N PRO A 21 1.03 5.12 5.02
CA PRO A 21 1.74 3.90 4.61
C PRO A 21 0.99 2.59 4.91
N TYR A 22 0.18 2.56 5.97
CA TYR A 22 -0.63 1.42 6.39
C TYR A 22 -2.06 1.47 5.86
N SER A 23 -2.40 2.43 5.01
CA SER A 23 -3.70 2.45 4.33
C SER A 23 -3.87 1.25 3.40
N PHE A 24 -5.11 0.80 3.27
CA PHE A 24 -5.51 -0.27 2.37
C PHE A 24 -5.31 0.12 0.89
N VAL A 25 -4.72 -0.78 0.13
CA VAL A 25 -4.68 -0.74 -1.34
C VAL A 25 -4.92 -2.13 -1.92
N ILE A 26 -5.38 -2.17 -3.17
CA ILE A 26 -5.44 -3.39 -3.97
C ILE A 26 -4.15 -3.50 -4.75
N ASP A 27 -3.44 -4.61 -4.60
CA ASP A 27 -2.20 -4.91 -5.32
C ASP A 27 -2.39 -6.10 -6.26
N GLU A 28 -1.75 -6.02 -7.43
CA GLU A 28 -1.75 -7.07 -8.44
C GLU A 28 -0.67 -8.11 -8.10
N THR A 29 -1.05 -9.33 -7.75
CA THR A 29 -0.13 -10.43 -7.39
C THR A 29 0.96 -10.62 -8.45
N ILE A 30 0.56 -10.65 -9.72
CA ILE A 30 1.42 -10.55 -10.88
C ILE A 30 1.22 -9.15 -11.48
N PRO A 31 2.26 -8.30 -11.53
CA PRO A 31 2.16 -6.98 -12.15
C PRO A 31 1.73 -7.07 -13.61
N LEU A 32 0.88 -6.14 -14.09
CA LEU A 32 0.49 -6.06 -15.51
C LEU A 32 1.70 -6.04 -16.46
N ALA A 33 2.76 -5.31 -16.09
CA ALA A 33 4.00 -5.21 -16.87
C ALA A 33 4.72 -6.57 -17.09
N ARG A 34 4.36 -7.60 -16.31
CA ARG A 34 4.90 -8.97 -16.41
C ARG A 34 3.86 -9.98 -16.91
N GLY A 35 2.78 -9.51 -17.54
CA GLY A 35 1.72 -10.38 -18.07
C GLY A 35 0.64 -10.74 -17.05
N GLY A 36 0.53 -9.96 -15.97
CA GLY A 36 -0.59 -10.07 -15.04
C GLY A 36 -1.93 -9.64 -15.65
N THR A 37 -3.02 -9.93 -14.96
CA THR A 37 -4.38 -9.53 -15.37
C THR A 37 -5.03 -8.65 -14.30
N LEU A 38 -5.92 -7.73 -14.72
CA LEU A 38 -6.76 -6.94 -13.81
C LEU A 38 -7.99 -7.75 -13.38
N THR A 39 -7.76 -8.90 -12.77
CA THR A 39 -8.81 -9.81 -12.29
C THR A 39 -8.81 -9.86 -10.76
N HIS A 40 -9.95 -10.22 -10.18
CA HIS A 40 -10.06 -10.46 -8.74
C HIS A 40 -9.08 -11.55 -8.27
N ASP A 41 -8.85 -12.58 -9.08
CA ASP A 41 -7.94 -13.69 -8.76
C ASP A 41 -6.47 -13.26 -8.70
N ASN A 42 -6.10 -12.24 -9.48
CA ASN A 42 -4.76 -11.66 -9.47
C ASN A 42 -4.65 -10.45 -8.51
N SER A 43 -5.67 -10.14 -7.73
CA SER A 43 -5.70 -8.97 -6.85
C SER A 43 -5.71 -9.36 -5.38
N GLY A 44 -4.84 -8.75 -4.57
CA GLY A 44 -4.68 -9.02 -3.15
C GLY A 44 -4.78 -7.76 -2.28
N PRO A 45 -5.30 -7.87 -1.04
CA PRO A 45 -5.30 -6.78 -0.08
C PRO A 45 -3.88 -6.50 0.43
N ALA A 46 -3.38 -5.27 0.27
CA ALA A 46 -2.05 -4.88 0.74
C ALA A 46 -2.05 -3.53 1.46
N HIS A 47 -1.04 -3.29 2.30
CA HIS A 47 -0.72 -1.93 2.73
C HIS A 47 -0.10 -1.14 1.58
N ARG A 48 -0.35 0.17 1.54
CA ARG A 48 0.25 1.08 0.56
C ARG A 48 1.78 0.99 0.53
N TRP A 49 2.43 0.92 1.69
CA TRP A 49 3.89 0.78 1.80
C TRP A 49 4.41 -0.56 1.26
N CYS A 50 3.72 -1.67 1.59
CA CYS A 50 4.10 -2.99 1.07
C CYS A 50 3.97 -3.05 -0.45
N ASN A 51 2.88 -2.49 -0.99
CA ASN A 51 2.66 -2.39 -2.43
C ASN A 51 3.74 -1.54 -3.12
N ALA A 52 4.11 -0.40 -2.53
CA ALA A 52 5.15 0.47 -3.06
C ALA A 52 6.53 -0.22 -3.10
N ILE A 53 6.87 -1.03 -2.09
CA ILE A 53 8.10 -1.83 -2.09
C ILE A 53 8.05 -2.90 -3.17
N LYS A 54 6.92 -3.63 -3.28
CA LYS A 54 6.75 -4.67 -4.28
C LYS A 54 6.93 -4.13 -5.70
N GLY A 55 6.27 -3.03 -6.04
CA GLY A 55 6.33 -2.46 -7.39
C GLY A 55 6.11 -3.52 -8.48
N THR A 56 7.06 -3.63 -9.41
CA THR A 56 7.03 -4.65 -10.48
C THR A 56 7.73 -5.96 -10.11
N HIS A 57 8.22 -6.12 -8.88
CA HIS A 57 8.85 -7.35 -8.42
C HIS A 57 7.80 -8.46 -8.15
N SER A 58 8.29 -9.70 -8.02
CA SER A 58 7.42 -10.83 -7.67
C SER A 58 6.94 -10.74 -6.22
N LEU A 59 5.79 -11.36 -5.94
CA LEU A 59 5.26 -11.45 -4.57
C LEU A 59 6.26 -12.10 -3.60
N ALA A 60 6.97 -13.13 -4.04
CA ALA A 60 7.99 -13.80 -3.23
C ALA A 60 9.12 -12.85 -2.83
N TRP A 61 9.62 -12.06 -3.78
CA TRP A 61 10.64 -11.05 -3.50
C TRP A 61 10.11 -9.97 -2.53
N ALA A 62 8.87 -9.53 -2.72
CA ALA A 62 8.26 -8.51 -1.87
C ALA A 62 8.12 -8.98 -0.42
N ARG A 63 7.71 -10.24 -0.22
CA ARG A 63 7.60 -10.87 1.11
C ARG A 63 8.94 -10.87 1.84
N ASP A 64 9.99 -11.34 1.18
CA ASP A 64 11.34 -11.38 1.75
C ASP A 64 11.86 -9.97 2.08
N ARG A 65 11.72 -9.04 1.12
CA ARG A 65 12.20 -7.66 1.29
C ARG A 65 11.47 -6.93 2.41
N VAL A 66 10.14 -7.06 2.49
CA VAL A 66 9.33 -6.43 3.53
C VAL A 66 9.62 -7.04 4.89
N ALA A 67 9.75 -8.36 4.98
CA ALA A 67 10.14 -9.03 6.23
C ALA A 67 11.51 -8.55 6.72
N TRP A 68 12.48 -8.40 5.83
CA TRP A 68 13.80 -7.85 6.15
C TRP A 68 13.71 -6.41 6.66
N LEU A 69 12.96 -5.53 5.98
CA LEU A 69 12.79 -4.12 6.40
C LEU A 69 12.13 -4.00 7.78
N ILE A 70 11.15 -4.86 8.06
CA ILE A 70 10.50 -4.94 9.37
C ILE A 70 11.51 -5.38 10.44
N ALA A 71 12.29 -6.42 10.17
CA ALA A 71 13.29 -6.94 11.12
C ALA A 71 14.39 -5.93 11.44
N HIS A 72 14.72 -5.04 10.50
CA HIS A 72 15.74 -3.99 10.67
C HIS A 72 15.17 -2.66 11.19
N GLY A 73 13.88 -2.61 11.58
CA GLY A 73 13.25 -1.39 12.10
C GLY A 73 13.11 -0.27 11.06
N GLN A 74 13.18 -0.60 9.77
CA GLN A 74 13.03 0.35 8.66
C GLN A 74 11.58 0.45 8.16
N ALA A 75 10.65 -0.25 8.81
CA ALA A 75 9.24 -0.06 8.57
C ALA A 75 8.78 1.31 9.10
N PRO A 76 7.87 2.01 8.41
CA PRO A 76 7.30 3.27 8.89
C PRO A 76 6.67 3.06 10.27
N GLN A 77 6.61 4.11 11.10
CA GLN A 77 5.95 3.97 12.40
C GLN A 77 4.45 3.76 12.21
N HIS A 78 3.91 2.74 12.87
CA HIS A 78 2.48 2.51 12.94
C HIS A 78 1.92 3.39 14.04
N ASP A 79 1.76 4.69 13.74
CA ASP A 79 1.11 5.61 14.66
C ASP A 79 -0.36 5.19 14.79
N THR A 80 -0.68 4.48 15.87
CA THR A 80 -2.05 4.08 16.23
C THR A 80 -2.91 5.28 16.67
N THR A 81 -2.38 6.50 16.56
CA THR A 81 -3.08 7.73 16.89
C THR A 81 -3.90 8.18 15.68
N PRO A 82 -5.23 8.36 15.79
CA PRO A 82 -6.06 8.81 14.67
C PRO A 82 -5.65 10.22 14.27
N SER A 83 -4.81 10.35 13.24
CA SER A 83 -4.41 11.64 12.69
C SER A 83 -5.61 12.27 12.00
N ALA A 84 -6.12 13.37 12.57
CA ALA A 84 -7.23 14.14 12.04
C ALA A 84 -6.95 14.51 10.58
N SER A 85 -7.80 14.00 9.69
CA SER A 85 -7.67 14.19 8.25
C SER A 85 -7.81 15.66 7.88
N THR A 86 -6.72 16.32 7.52
CA THR A 86 -6.83 17.57 6.74
C THR A 86 -7.39 17.22 5.37
N PRO A 87 -8.50 17.83 4.92
CA PRO A 87 -9.06 17.52 3.61
C PRO A 87 -8.05 17.92 2.53
N ILE A 88 -7.75 16.99 1.64
CA ILE A 88 -6.99 17.24 0.40
C ILE A 88 -7.83 18.23 -0.42
N ARG A 89 -7.39 19.50 -0.49
CA ARG A 89 -8.05 20.49 -1.35
C ARG A 89 -7.66 20.21 -2.80
N CYS A 90 -8.65 19.92 -3.64
CA CYS A 90 -8.51 19.67 -5.08
C CYS A 90 -8.14 20.92 -5.92
N SER A 91 -7.72 22.03 -5.31
CA SER A 91 -7.81 23.37 -5.93
C SER A 91 -6.57 23.84 -6.71
N ASN A 92 -5.48 23.08 -6.80
CA ASN A 92 -4.24 23.55 -7.45
C ASN A 92 -3.97 22.97 -8.85
N TRP A 93 -4.97 22.42 -9.54
CA TRP A 93 -4.78 21.89 -10.90
C TRP A 93 -4.93 22.93 -12.03
N PHE A 94 -5.51 24.11 -11.74
CA PHE A 94 -5.63 25.21 -12.71
C PHE A 94 -5.11 26.52 -12.13
N GLY A 95 -3.80 26.61 -11.91
CA GLY A 95 -3.12 27.89 -11.72
C GLY A 95 -2.87 28.52 -13.09
N GLY A 96 -3.91 29.14 -13.67
CA GLY A 96 -3.74 30.03 -14.82
C GLY A 96 -2.98 31.27 -14.37
N GLY A 97 -1.79 31.49 -14.95
CA GLY A 97 -1.08 32.75 -14.82
C GLY A 97 -1.82 33.85 -15.57
N GLU A 98 -1.95 34.99 -14.91
CA GLU A 98 -2.16 36.30 -15.53
C GLU A 98 -0.81 37.01 -15.66
#